data_AF-R7LD78-F1
#
_entry.id   AF-R7LD78-F1
#
_cell.length_a   1.000
_cell.length_b   1.000
_cell.length_c   1.000
_cell.angle_alpha   90.00
_cell.angle_beta   90.00
_cell.angle_gamma   90.00
#
_symmetry.space_group_name_H-M   'P 1'
#
loop_
_entity.id
_entity.type
_entity.pdbx_description
1 polymer ?
#
loop_
_entity_poly.entity_id
_entity_poly.type
_entity_poly.pdbx_seq_one_letter_code
_entity_poly.pdbx_strand_id
1 'polypeptide(L)'
;MVKEIFIFSCVIFSCALVAKGSITYQSDVYITNDPNTVQEEGNLYVSGDASVSSLNISDMIYMSQSPRPKFLAGADNSFGSLSRGMIFGGGNSVNTVNEYAFAFGAGNTVNAQNSIASGLGNSANYAQSFSFGEYCSTNANVSFAFGKNSETAAYYAVAMGKYVISNSVSQFTVGQWNDPTIVPSSGLAADFYTWRPSDPIFVVGNGTGTEDRSNAFVVLKNGDAKVKGNLEAASIKISSPAGGIPMGEFGQTSSE
;
A
#
# COMPACT_ATOMS: atom_id res chain seq x y z
N MET A 1 6.44 22.66 -49.66
CA MET A 1 6.31 21.69 -50.77
C MET A 1 5.94 20.36 -50.13
N VAL A 2 4.64 20.09 -49.99
CA VAL A 2 4.12 18.89 -49.35
C VAL A 2 4.29 17.73 -50.33
N LYS A 3 5.01 16.68 -49.96
CA LYS A 3 5.06 15.43 -50.73
C LYS A 3 3.93 14.54 -50.24
N GLU A 4 2.80 14.60 -50.92
CA GLU A 4 1.75 13.59 -50.77
C GLU A 4 2.22 12.29 -51.43
N ILE A 5 2.20 11.19 -50.68
CA ILE A 5 2.46 9.85 -51.21
C ILE A 5 1.09 9.26 -51.56
N PHE A 6 0.79 9.19 -52.85
CA PHE A 6 -0.36 8.43 -53.38
C PHE A 6 0.06 6.97 -53.59
N ILE A 7 -0.63 6.03 -52.93
CA ILE A 7 -0.51 4.58 -53.22
C ILE A 7 -1.73 4.15 -54.03
N PHE A 8 -1.52 3.79 -55.30
CA PHE A 8 -2.55 3.22 -56.17
C PHE A 8 -2.77 1.74 -55.82
N SER A 9 -4.02 1.36 -55.60
CA SER A 9 -4.47 -0.02 -55.42
C SER A 9 -4.48 -0.79 -56.75
N CYS A 10 -3.88 -1.98 -56.77
CA CYS A 10 -4.05 -2.97 -57.82
C CYS A 10 -4.53 -4.30 -57.21
N VAL A 11 -5.42 -4.98 -57.93
CA VAL A 11 -6.35 -6.03 -57.47
C VAL A 11 -5.64 -7.36 -57.15
N ILE A 12 -5.84 -7.81 -55.90
CA ILE A 12 -5.97 -9.18 -55.35
C ILE A 12 -5.02 -10.28 -55.88
N PHE A 13 -4.04 -10.66 -55.05
CA PHE A 13 -3.78 -12.05 -54.65
C PHE A 13 -3.19 -12.01 -53.22
N SER A 14 -3.54 -12.99 -52.38
CA SER A 14 -3.27 -13.03 -50.94
C SER A 14 -1.86 -12.55 -50.55
N CYS A 15 -1.78 -11.38 -49.95
CA CYS A 15 -0.67 -11.00 -49.08
C CYS A 15 -1.22 -9.96 -48.11
N ALA A 16 -1.09 -10.22 -46.81
CA ALA A 16 -1.21 -9.16 -45.82
C ALA A 16 -0.20 -8.07 -46.21
N LEU A 17 -0.69 -6.89 -46.59
CA LEU A 17 0.15 -5.72 -46.79
C LEU A 17 0.62 -5.27 -45.41
N VAL A 18 1.66 -5.90 -44.88
CA VAL A 18 2.35 -5.42 -43.69
C VAL A 18 3.28 -4.31 -44.16
N ALA A 19 2.82 -3.07 -44.12
CA ALA A 19 3.67 -1.91 -44.33
C ALA A 19 4.67 -1.80 -43.17
N LYS A 20 5.84 -2.43 -43.30
CA LYS A 20 7.01 -2.18 -42.45
C LYS A 20 7.66 -0.85 -42.87
N GLY A 21 6.97 0.26 -42.65
CA GLY A 21 7.53 1.60 -42.85
C GLY A 21 8.12 2.11 -41.54
N SER A 22 9.42 2.45 -41.53
CA SER A 22 10.02 3.25 -40.46
C SER A 22 9.86 4.73 -40.80
N ILE A 23 9.16 5.50 -39.98
CA ILE A 23 9.14 6.96 -40.11
C ILE A 23 10.42 7.49 -39.46
N THR A 24 11.39 7.90 -40.29
CA THR A 24 12.58 8.66 -39.83
C THR A 24 12.35 10.13 -40.15
N TYR A 25 12.10 10.94 -39.13
CA TYR A 25 11.79 12.37 -39.29
C TYR A 25 12.71 13.20 -38.38
N GLN A 26 13.22 14.33 -38.87
CA GLN A 26 14.10 15.25 -38.12
C GLN A 26 13.31 16.42 -37.47
N SER A 27 11.98 16.31 -37.40
CA SER A 27 11.05 17.34 -36.93
C SER A 27 9.81 16.67 -36.31
N ASP A 28 8.94 17.46 -35.68
CA ASP A 28 7.68 17.00 -35.08
C ASP A 28 6.85 16.11 -36.02
N VAL A 29 6.35 15.01 -35.48
CA VAL A 29 5.38 14.12 -36.15
C VAL A 29 4.01 14.41 -35.58
N TYR A 30 3.12 14.98 -36.40
CA TYR A 30 1.73 15.22 -36.03
C TYR A 30 0.86 14.06 -36.53
N ILE A 31 0.26 13.32 -35.61
CA ILE A 31 -0.80 12.35 -35.93
C ILE A 31 -2.13 13.07 -35.67
N THR A 32 -2.79 13.49 -36.75
CA THR A 32 -4.09 14.16 -36.68
C THR A 32 -5.17 13.24 -37.20
N ASN A 33 -6.36 13.34 -36.60
CA ASN A 33 -7.54 12.68 -37.13
C ASN A 33 -7.92 13.31 -38.49
N ASP A 34 -7.89 12.54 -39.56
CA ASP A 34 -8.40 12.99 -40.86
C ASP A 34 -9.93 12.83 -40.88
N PRO A 35 -10.71 13.92 -41.01
CA PRO A 35 -12.17 13.88 -40.88
C PRO A 35 -12.86 13.08 -42.01
N ASN A 36 -12.14 12.70 -43.06
CA ASN A 36 -12.70 11.99 -44.22
C ASN A 36 -12.39 10.48 -44.22
N THR A 37 -11.62 9.98 -43.24
CA THR A 37 -11.32 8.56 -43.09
C THR A 37 -12.10 7.94 -41.94
N VAL A 38 -12.51 6.69 -42.11
CA VAL A 38 -13.14 5.91 -41.03
C VAL A 38 -12.09 5.74 -39.95
N GLN A 39 -12.40 6.15 -38.71
CA GLN A 39 -11.50 5.94 -37.59
C GLN A 39 -11.33 4.43 -37.35
N GLU A 40 -10.11 3.94 -37.51
CA GLU A 40 -9.71 2.62 -37.01
C GLU A 40 -8.99 2.79 -35.68
N GLU A 41 -9.46 2.09 -34.65
CA GLU A 41 -8.77 2.03 -33.36
C GLU A 41 -7.44 1.26 -33.51
N GLY A 42 -6.33 1.89 -33.11
CA GLY A 42 -4.99 1.31 -33.22
C GLY A 42 -4.13 1.61 -31.99
N ASN A 43 -3.21 0.70 -31.66
CA ASN A 43 -2.24 0.89 -30.59
C ASN A 43 -0.96 1.57 -31.15
N LEU A 44 -0.40 2.53 -30.41
CA LEU A 44 0.94 3.06 -30.68
C LEU A 44 1.99 2.21 -29.96
N TYR A 45 2.79 1.46 -30.71
CA TYR A 45 3.92 0.70 -30.16
C TYR A 45 5.22 1.47 -30.39
N VAL A 46 5.92 1.80 -29.30
CA VAL A 46 7.27 2.39 -29.36
C VAL A 46 8.26 1.35 -28.86
N SER A 47 9.18 0.91 -29.72
CA SER A 47 10.29 0.02 -29.35
C SER A 47 11.56 0.85 -29.10
N GLY A 48 12.08 0.83 -27.88
CA GLY A 48 13.26 1.61 -27.46
C GLY A 48 12.88 2.88 -26.70
N ASP A 49 13.84 3.78 -26.54
CA ASP A 49 13.64 5.01 -25.78
C ASP A 49 12.87 6.05 -26.62
N ALA A 50 11.75 6.53 -26.10
CA ALA A 50 11.11 7.75 -26.57
C ALA A 50 11.33 8.88 -25.56
N SER A 51 11.95 9.96 -26.02
CA SER A 51 12.05 11.20 -25.26
C SER A 51 11.04 12.20 -25.82
N VAL A 52 10.14 12.69 -24.95
CA VAL A 52 9.19 13.75 -25.28
C VAL A 52 9.36 14.88 -24.27
N SER A 53 9.32 16.13 -24.73
CA SER A 53 9.47 17.31 -23.86
C SER A 53 8.28 17.45 -22.88
N SER A 54 7.10 17.06 -23.33
CA SER A 54 5.89 16.98 -22.52
C SER A 54 4.94 15.95 -23.14
N LEU A 55 4.27 15.19 -22.29
CA LEU A 55 3.18 14.29 -22.68
C LEU A 55 1.90 14.83 -22.05
N ASN A 56 1.06 15.48 -22.86
CA ASN A 56 -0.24 15.97 -22.42
C ASN A 56 -1.33 15.04 -22.98
N ILE A 57 -1.97 14.28 -22.10
CA ILE A 57 -3.06 13.38 -22.45
C ILE A 57 -4.31 13.92 -21.75
N SER A 58 -5.20 14.58 -22.50
CA SER A 58 -6.42 15.18 -21.96
C SER A 58 -7.34 14.14 -21.31
N ASP A 59 -7.44 12.95 -21.90
CA ASP A 59 -8.20 11.81 -21.39
C ASP A 59 -7.36 10.53 -21.51
N MET A 60 -6.73 10.09 -20.42
CA MET A 60 -6.01 8.81 -20.40
C MET A 60 -6.98 7.69 -19.99
N ILE A 61 -7.58 7.02 -20.97
CA ILE A 61 -8.39 5.82 -20.76
C ILE A 61 -7.49 4.59 -21.00
N TYR A 62 -6.91 4.04 -19.93
CA TYR A 62 -6.08 2.83 -20.03
C TYR A 62 -6.96 1.57 -20.08
N MET A 63 -7.31 1.14 -21.29
CA MET A 63 -7.99 -0.13 -21.56
C MET A 63 -6.98 -1.19 -21.97
N SER A 64 -6.48 -1.95 -20.99
CA SER A 64 -5.68 -3.14 -21.28
C SER A 64 -6.55 -4.15 -22.04
N GLN A 65 -6.10 -4.64 -23.20
CA GLN A 65 -6.74 -5.76 -23.92
C GLN A 65 -6.66 -7.09 -23.17
N SER A 66 -5.78 -7.18 -22.16
CA SER A 66 -5.83 -8.22 -21.14
C SER A 66 -6.86 -7.82 -20.07
N PRO A 67 -7.65 -8.74 -19.49
CA PRO A 67 -8.66 -8.42 -18.47
C PRO A 67 -8.06 -7.88 -17.15
N ARG A 68 -6.81 -7.44 -17.15
CA ARG A 68 -6.01 -7.05 -15.98
C ARG A 68 -5.30 -5.73 -16.28
N PRO A 69 -5.92 -4.57 -15.99
CA PRO A 69 -5.25 -3.29 -16.17
C PRO A 69 -4.03 -3.22 -15.24
N LYS A 70 -2.88 -2.91 -15.86
CA LYS A 70 -1.58 -2.73 -15.23
C LYS A 70 -1.01 -1.41 -15.72
N PHE A 71 -0.80 -0.45 -14.83
CA PHE A 71 -0.03 0.75 -15.14
C PHE A 71 1.35 0.63 -14.51
N LEU A 72 2.40 0.91 -15.28
CA LEU A 72 3.78 0.78 -14.81
C LEU A 72 4.60 1.96 -15.31
N ALA A 73 5.19 2.70 -14.38
CA ALA A 73 6.09 3.80 -14.66
C ALA A 73 7.37 3.68 -13.83
N GLY A 74 8.52 3.80 -14.49
CA GLY A 74 9.85 3.59 -13.90
C GLY A 74 10.44 2.20 -14.19
N ALA A 75 11.57 1.88 -13.56
CA ALA A 75 12.43 0.74 -13.94
C ALA A 75 12.24 -0.49 -13.02
N ASP A 76 12.59 -1.68 -13.53
CA ASP A 76 12.69 -2.93 -12.75
C ASP A 76 11.43 -3.33 -11.97
N ASN A 77 10.27 -2.87 -12.42
CA ASN A 77 8.99 -3.17 -11.78
C ASN A 77 8.39 -4.47 -12.34
N SER A 78 7.68 -5.22 -11.50
CA SER A 78 7.06 -6.49 -11.89
C SER A 78 5.62 -6.61 -11.41
N PHE A 79 4.78 -7.21 -12.25
CA PHE A 79 3.46 -7.69 -11.87
C PHE A 79 3.41 -9.21 -12.01
N GLY A 80 2.80 -9.88 -11.04
CA GLY A 80 2.36 -11.26 -11.18
C GLY A 80 1.46 -11.44 -12.40
N SER A 81 1.44 -12.65 -12.95
CA SER A 81 0.65 -13.00 -14.14
C SER A 81 -0.84 -12.71 -13.96
N LEU A 82 -1.34 -12.85 -12.72
CA LEU A 82 -2.73 -12.64 -12.34
C LEU A 82 -3.02 -11.27 -11.70
N SER A 83 -2.00 -10.41 -11.59
CA SER A 83 -2.10 -9.16 -10.83
C SER A 83 -2.73 -8.02 -11.62
N ARG A 84 -3.36 -7.09 -10.89
CA ARG A 84 -3.90 -5.82 -11.39
C ARG A 84 -3.39 -4.70 -10.50
N GLY A 85 -3.28 -3.49 -11.03
CA GLY A 85 -2.87 -2.36 -10.21
C GLY A 85 -1.99 -1.35 -10.92
N MET A 86 -1.29 -0.56 -10.11
CA MET A 86 -0.37 0.47 -10.58
C MET A 86 0.95 0.37 -9.84
N ILE A 87 2.04 0.56 -10.58
CA ILE A 87 3.39 0.66 -10.03
C ILE A 87 4.04 1.95 -10.54
N PHE A 88 4.66 2.67 -9.62
CA PHE A 88 5.47 3.85 -9.89
C PHE A 88 6.81 3.75 -9.17
N GLY A 89 7.92 4.02 -9.86
CA GLY A 89 9.27 4.04 -9.28
C GLY A 89 10.13 2.86 -9.72
N GLY A 90 10.96 2.32 -8.83
CA GLY A 90 12.03 1.36 -9.19
C GLY A 90 11.97 0.05 -8.40
N GLY A 91 12.08 -1.10 -9.05
CA GLY A 91 12.27 -2.37 -8.35
C GLY A 91 11.08 -2.84 -7.52
N ASN A 92 9.86 -2.36 -7.80
CA ASN A 92 8.68 -2.76 -7.04
C ASN A 92 8.04 -4.03 -7.63
N SER A 93 7.34 -4.79 -6.79
CA SER A 93 6.64 -6.01 -7.20
C SER A 93 5.22 -6.04 -6.68
N VAL A 94 4.26 -6.35 -7.55
CA VAL A 94 2.86 -6.57 -7.19
C VAL A 94 2.49 -8.00 -7.59
N ASN A 95 2.32 -8.87 -6.60
CA ASN A 95 2.10 -10.32 -6.76
C ASN A 95 0.73 -10.77 -6.25
N THR A 96 -0.30 -9.97 -6.50
CA THR A 96 -1.67 -10.23 -6.04
C THR A 96 -2.46 -11.03 -7.07
N VAL A 97 -3.47 -11.76 -6.63
CA VAL A 97 -4.47 -12.36 -7.53
C VAL A 97 -5.68 -11.43 -7.64
N ASN A 98 -5.97 -10.98 -8.86
CA ASN A 98 -7.25 -10.40 -9.29
C ASN A 98 -7.73 -9.05 -8.71
N GLU A 99 -6.92 -8.24 -8.01
CA GLU A 99 -7.42 -6.97 -7.43
C GLU A 99 -6.44 -5.79 -7.49
N TYR A 100 -6.97 -4.59 -7.21
CA TYR A 100 -6.30 -3.29 -7.27
C TYR A 100 -5.20 -3.15 -6.21
N ALA A 101 -3.95 -3.37 -6.59
CA ALA A 101 -2.80 -3.09 -5.74
C ALA A 101 -2.02 -1.85 -6.22
N PHE A 102 -1.34 -1.18 -5.28
CA PHE A 102 -0.54 0.00 -5.60
C PHE A 102 0.83 -0.10 -4.96
N ALA A 103 1.88 0.02 -5.77
CA ALA A 103 3.25 0.14 -5.28
C ALA A 103 3.88 1.46 -5.76
N PHE A 104 4.50 2.20 -4.85
CA PHE A 104 5.15 3.47 -5.17
C PHE A 104 6.50 3.62 -4.47
N GLY A 105 7.52 4.06 -5.20
CA GLY A 105 8.86 4.30 -4.66
C GLY A 105 9.85 3.20 -5.07
N ALA A 106 10.65 2.70 -4.13
CA ALA A 106 11.73 1.77 -4.43
C ALA A 106 11.63 0.45 -3.66
N GLY A 107 11.70 -0.68 -4.36
CA GLY A 107 11.84 -2.00 -3.72
C GLY A 107 10.63 -2.47 -2.91
N ASN A 108 9.43 -1.92 -3.15
CA ASN A 108 8.24 -2.32 -2.40
C ASN A 108 7.62 -3.60 -2.96
N THR A 109 7.04 -4.41 -2.09
CA THR A 109 6.34 -5.65 -2.46
C THR A 109 4.89 -5.62 -1.97
N VAL A 110 3.93 -5.83 -2.87
CA VAL A 110 2.51 -5.98 -2.54
C VAL A 110 2.08 -7.39 -2.90
N ASN A 111 1.85 -8.22 -1.88
CA ASN A 111 1.48 -9.63 -2.07
C ASN A 111 -0.02 -9.87 -1.90
N ALA A 112 -0.77 -8.89 -1.40
CA ALA A 112 -2.18 -9.03 -1.15
C ALA A 112 -3.05 -7.99 -1.83
N GLN A 113 -4.29 -8.40 -2.02
CA GLN A 113 -5.35 -7.71 -2.74
C GLN A 113 -5.76 -6.40 -2.04
N ASN A 114 -6.22 -5.39 -2.79
CA ASN A 114 -6.56 -4.04 -2.29
C ASN A 114 -5.49 -3.35 -1.42
N SER A 115 -4.22 -3.73 -1.55
CA SER A 115 -3.17 -3.27 -0.65
C SER A 115 -2.23 -2.26 -1.28
N ILE A 116 -1.58 -1.48 -0.44
CA ILE A 116 -0.69 -0.38 -0.83
C ILE A 116 0.66 -0.55 -0.13
N ALA A 117 1.75 -0.48 -0.90
CA ALA A 117 3.10 -0.36 -0.36
C ALA A 117 3.80 0.86 -0.96
N SER A 118 4.28 1.78 -0.14
CA SER A 118 4.83 3.05 -0.62
C SER A 118 6.05 3.52 0.19
N GLY A 119 7.09 3.97 -0.51
CA GLY A 119 8.36 4.40 0.09
C GLY A 119 9.53 3.48 -0.32
N LEU A 120 10.36 3.05 0.63
CA LEU A 120 11.52 2.20 0.40
C LEU A 120 11.37 0.83 1.08
N GLY A 121 11.36 -0.25 0.30
CA GLY A 121 11.51 -1.61 0.82
C GLY A 121 10.33 -2.13 1.66
N ASN A 122 9.13 -1.59 1.49
CA ASN A 122 7.98 -1.98 2.30
C ASN A 122 7.30 -3.26 1.76
N SER A 123 6.66 -4.02 2.64
CA SER A 123 5.87 -5.21 2.27
C SER A 123 4.43 -5.09 2.74
N ALA A 124 3.48 -5.23 1.82
CA ALA A 124 2.06 -5.35 2.12
C ALA A 124 1.57 -6.77 1.86
N ASN A 125 1.57 -7.60 2.91
CA ASN A 125 1.44 -9.06 2.78
C ASN A 125 0.01 -9.59 2.88
N TYR A 126 -0.91 -8.79 3.40
CA TYR A 126 -2.29 -9.19 3.70
C TYR A 126 -3.32 -8.19 3.18
N ALA A 127 -4.55 -8.67 2.97
CA ALA A 127 -5.56 -7.94 2.19
C ALA A 127 -5.91 -6.59 2.82
N GLN A 128 -6.16 -5.59 1.98
CA GLN A 128 -6.56 -4.23 2.37
C GLN A 128 -5.57 -3.56 3.35
N SER A 129 -4.30 -3.97 3.32
CA SER A 129 -3.28 -3.40 4.19
C SER A 129 -2.52 -2.26 3.53
N PHE A 130 -1.94 -1.39 4.33
CA PHE A 130 -1.16 -0.27 3.85
C PHE A 130 0.16 -0.17 4.62
N SER A 131 1.27 -0.39 3.91
CA SER A 131 2.63 -0.22 4.42
C SER A 131 3.28 1.02 3.80
N PHE A 132 3.70 1.98 4.62
CA PHE A 132 4.27 3.25 4.17
C PHE A 132 5.55 3.62 4.94
N GLY A 133 6.59 4.08 4.24
CA GLY A 133 7.85 4.54 4.85
C GLY A 133 9.07 3.73 4.41
N GLU A 134 9.88 3.27 5.37
CA GLU A 134 11.14 2.56 5.14
C GLU A 134 11.14 1.18 5.82
N TYR A 135 11.12 0.10 5.03
CA TYR A 135 11.14 -1.28 5.51
C TYR A 135 9.99 -1.66 6.45
N CYS A 136 8.80 -1.09 6.26
CA CYS A 136 7.61 -1.47 7.03
C CYS A 136 6.98 -2.76 6.49
N SER A 137 6.32 -3.54 7.35
CA SER A 137 5.62 -4.78 6.97
C SER A 137 4.22 -4.85 7.56
N THR A 138 3.20 -5.07 6.73
CA THR A 138 1.84 -5.39 7.20
C THR A 138 1.55 -6.89 7.03
N ASN A 139 1.50 -7.60 8.16
CA ASN A 139 1.35 -9.06 8.25
C ASN A 139 -0.06 -9.50 8.71
N ALA A 140 -1.07 -8.63 8.53
CA ALA A 140 -2.46 -8.94 8.82
C ALA A 140 -3.46 -8.11 7.98
N ASN A 141 -4.69 -8.60 7.83
CA ASN A 141 -5.71 -7.94 7.03
C ASN A 141 -6.13 -6.60 7.64
N VAL A 142 -6.43 -5.63 6.77
CA VAL A 142 -6.94 -4.30 7.13
C VAL A 142 -6.01 -3.56 8.12
N SER A 143 -4.71 -3.82 8.05
CA SER A 143 -3.72 -3.25 8.97
C SER A 143 -2.90 -2.14 8.31
N PHE A 144 -2.31 -1.28 9.14
CA PHE A 144 -1.55 -0.10 8.69
C PHE A 144 -0.19 -0.03 9.39
N ALA A 145 0.90 -0.01 8.63
CA ALA A 145 2.26 0.18 9.15
C ALA A 145 2.88 1.45 8.55
N PHE A 146 3.41 2.32 9.39
CA PHE A 146 4.06 3.57 8.99
C PHE A 146 5.36 3.86 9.76
N GLY A 147 6.34 4.42 9.04
CA GLY A 147 7.57 4.94 9.61
C GLY A 147 8.80 4.16 9.15
N LYS A 148 9.61 3.64 10.09
CA LYS A 148 10.82 2.87 9.78
C LYS A 148 10.79 1.54 10.50
N ASN A 149 10.85 0.43 9.76
CA ASN A 149 10.85 -0.92 10.31
C ASN A 149 9.65 -1.17 11.25
N SER A 150 8.48 -0.60 10.93
CA SER A 150 7.25 -0.81 11.68
C SER A 150 6.52 -2.06 11.18
N GLU A 151 5.89 -2.80 12.08
CA GLU A 151 5.21 -4.06 11.76
C GLU A 151 3.81 -4.15 12.39
N THR A 152 2.86 -4.71 11.65
CA THR A 152 1.58 -5.16 12.19
C THR A 152 1.43 -6.66 11.99
N ALA A 153 1.02 -7.40 13.02
CA ALA A 153 0.76 -8.85 12.94
C ALA A 153 -0.70 -9.23 13.24
N ALA A 154 -1.55 -8.27 13.58
CA ALA A 154 -2.96 -8.51 13.93
C ALA A 154 -3.94 -7.70 13.09
N TYR A 155 -5.16 -8.22 12.96
CA TYR A 155 -6.24 -7.60 12.18
C TYR A 155 -6.56 -6.21 12.72
N TYR A 156 -6.79 -5.26 11.80
CA TYR A 156 -7.11 -3.86 12.12
C TYR A 156 -6.03 -3.11 12.93
N ALA A 157 -4.84 -3.71 13.11
CA ALA A 157 -3.78 -3.10 13.88
C ALA A 157 -3.11 -1.96 13.11
N VAL A 158 -2.61 -0.99 13.88
CA VAL A 158 -1.93 0.20 13.38
C VAL A 158 -0.58 0.31 14.10
N ALA A 159 0.52 0.37 13.36
CA ALA A 159 1.88 0.54 13.91
C ALA A 159 2.54 1.76 13.25
N MET A 160 2.74 2.85 14.01
CA MET A 160 3.28 4.10 13.49
C MET A 160 4.50 4.57 14.29
N GLY A 161 5.69 4.49 13.71
CA GLY A 161 6.90 4.87 14.44
C GLY A 161 8.18 4.26 13.90
N LYS A 162 9.14 4.04 14.79
CA LYS A 162 10.44 3.45 14.45
C LYS A 162 10.62 2.13 15.21
N TYR A 163 10.72 1.01 14.50
CA TYR A 163 10.83 -0.34 15.10
C TYR A 163 9.66 -0.69 16.04
N VAL A 164 8.47 -0.18 15.75
CA VAL A 164 7.26 -0.50 16.52
C VAL A 164 6.50 -1.69 15.93
N ILE A 165 5.87 -2.48 16.78
CA ILE A 165 5.16 -3.71 16.43
C ILE A 165 3.79 -3.71 17.12
N SER A 166 2.72 -3.89 16.34
CA SER A 166 1.35 -4.08 16.84
C SER A 166 0.88 -5.52 16.61
N ASN A 167 0.68 -6.26 17.69
CA ASN A 167 0.40 -7.71 17.68
C ASN A 167 -0.98 -8.10 18.23
N SER A 168 -1.81 -7.12 18.58
CA SER A 168 -3.17 -7.34 19.09
C SER A 168 -4.21 -6.72 18.15
N VAL A 169 -5.38 -7.36 18.05
CA VAL A 169 -6.49 -6.89 17.22
C VAL A 169 -6.87 -5.47 17.57
N SER A 170 -6.98 -4.61 16.57
CA SER A 170 -7.29 -3.18 16.71
C SER A 170 -6.30 -2.41 17.60
N GLN A 171 -5.10 -2.96 17.85
CA GLN A 171 -4.06 -2.27 18.61
C GLN A 171 -3.49 -1.12 17.78
N PHE A 172 -3.40 0.05 18.40
CA PHE A 172 -2.66 1.19 17.87
C PHE A 172 -1.37 1.40 18.65
N THR A 173 -0.22 1.28 17.98
CA THR A 173 1.11 1.49 18.57
C THR A 173 1.80 2.69 17.95
N VAL A 174 2.38 3.53 18.81
CA VAL A 174 3.20 4.68 18.41
C VAL A 174 4.55 4.72 19.11
N GLY A 175 5.48 5.55 18.63
CA GLY A 175 6.75 5.84 19.29
C GLY A 175 7.93 5.08 18.68
N GLN A 176 8.81 4.52 19.51
CA GLN A 176 9.91 3.67 19.04
C GLN A 176 10.16 2.47 19.94
N TRP A 177 10.60 1.37 19.34
CA TRP A 177 11.05 0.17 20.05
C TRP A 177 10.11 -0.24 21.19
N ASN A 178 8.80 -0.32 20.91
CA ASN A 178 7.84 -0.79 21.91
C ASN A 178 8.18 -2.22 22.34
N ASP A 179 7.81 -2.64 23.54
CA ASP A 179 7.89 -4.05 23.91
C ASP A 179 6.65 -4.78 23.35
N PRO A 180 6.81 -5.70 22.38
CA PRO A 180 5.70 -6.40 21.75
C PRO A 180 5.22 -7.62 22.55
N THR A 181 5.81 -7.91 23.71
CA THR A 181 5.47 -9.11 24.51
C THR A 181 4.16 -8.96 25.28
N ILE A 182 3.57 -7.77 25.29
CA ILE A 182 2.19 -7.59 25.76
C ILE A 182 1.24 -8.08 24.66
N VAL A 183 1.16 -9.40 24.49
CA VAL A 183 0.38 -10.10 23.47
C VAL A 183 -0.62 -11.08 24.08
N PRO A 184 -1.62 -11.51 23.29
CA PRO A 184 -2.59 -12.50 23.74
C PRO A 184 -1.90 -13.84 24.04
N SER A 185 -2.33 -14.45 25.14
CA SER A 185 -1.60 -15.46 25.93
C SER A 185 -1.58 -16.89 25.39
N SER A 186 -1.77 -17.14 24.08
CA SER A 186 -1.76 -18.52 23.56
C SER A 186 -0.82 -18.81 22.39
N GLY A 187 -0.28 -17.80 21.69
CA GLY A 187 0.59 -18.01 20.52
C GLY A 187 -0.12 -18.69 19.34
N LEU A 188 -1.45 -18.69 19.32
CA LEU A 188 -2.27 -19.35 18.30
C LEU A 188 -2.66 -18.37 17.19
N ALA A 189 -2.91 -18.86 15.98
CA ALA A 189 -3.37 -18.03 14.86
C ALA A 189 -4.65 -17.24 15.19
N ALA A 190 -5.50 -17.78 16.09
CA ALA A 190 -6.71 -17.12 16.59
C ALA A 190 -6.44 -15.81 17.35
N ASP A 191 -5.22 -15.63 17.84
CA ASP A 191 -4.84 -14.49 18.66
C ASP A 191 -4.80 -13.19 17.86
N PHE A 192 -4.62 -13.31 16.56
CA PHE A 192 -4.48 -12.18 15.64
C PHE A 192 -5.81 -11.65 15.10
N TYR A 193 -6.95 -12.26 15.46
CA TYR A 193 -8.31 -11.80 15.08
C TYR A 193 -9.36 -11.91 16.21
N THR A 194 -8.97 -12.27 17.43
CA THR A 194 -9.87 -12.33 18.60
C THR A 194 -9.74 -11.09 19.50
N TRP A 195 -10.88 -10.54 19.96
CA TRP A 195 -10.90 -9.50 20.98
C TRP A 195 -10.78 -10.11 22.39
N ARG A 196 -9.64 -9.93 23.08
CA ARG A 196 -9.50 -10.33 24.49
C ARG A 196 -9.33 -9.12 25.41
N PRO A 197 -10.15 -8.98 26.47
CA PRO A 197 -10.11 -7.78 27.32
C PRO A 197 -8.73 -7.43 27.90
N SER A 198 -7.87 -8.42 28.16
CA SER A 198 -6.52 -8.21 28.71
C SER A 198 -5.47 -7.77 27.69
N ASP A 199 -5.77 -7.75 26.39
CA ASP A 199 -4.78 -7.36 25.37
C ASP A 199 -4.69 -5.84 25.24
N PRO A 200 -3.56 -5.30 24.73
CA PRO A 200 -3.46 -3.89 24.41
C PRO A 200 -4.40 -3.45 23.29
N ILE A 201 -4.93 -2.24 23.43
CA ILE A 201 -5.59 -1.46 22.36
C ILE A 201 -4.78 -0.21 22.00
N PHE A 202 -3.99 0.35 22.92
CA PHE A 202 -3.11 1.49 22.65
C PHE A 202 -1.77 1.31 23.36
N VAL A 203 -0.66 1.53 22.64
CA VAL A 203 0.71 1.37 23.15
C VAL A 203 1.58 2.53 22.70
N VAL A 204 2.34 3.13 23.63
CA VAL A 204 3.37 4.12 23.35
C VAL A 204 4.72 3.50 23.68
N GLY A 205 5.50 3.16 22.65
CA GLY A 205 6.85 2.65 22.76
C GLY A 205 7.87 3.76 23.04
N ASN A 206 8.78 3.51 23.98
CA ASN A 206 9.88 4.41 24.33
C ASN A 206 11.22 3.67 24.51
N GLY A 207 11.35 2.49 23.90
CA GLY A 207 12.60 1.74 23.94
C GLY A 207 13.72 2.44 23.17
N THR A 208 14.95 1.98 23.37
CA THR A 208 16.15 2.58 22.76
C THR A 208 16.87 1.66 21.79
N GLY A 209 16.50 0.38 21.74
CA GLY A 209 17.12 -0.61 20.86
C GLY A 209 16.43 -1.97 20.91
N THR A 210 17.01 -2.93 20.20
CA THR A 210 16.49 -4.30 20.11
C THR A 210 16.42 -5.00 21.47
N GLU A 211 17.43 -4.79 22.32
CA GLU A 211 17.53 -5.38 23.66
C GLU A 211 16.85 -4.52 24.74
N ASP A 212 16.61 -3.25 24.43
CA ASP A 212 16.04 -2.25 25.35
C ASP A 212 14.66 -1.79 24.86
N ARG A 213 13.83 -2.72 24.43
CA ARG A 213 12.43 -2.43 24.06
C ARG A 213 11.64 -2.07 25.32
N SER A 214 10.80 -1.04 25.24
CA SER A 214 9.90 -0.71 26.34
C SER A 214 8.66 0.07 25.94
N ASN A 215 7.63 -0.04 26.77
CA ASN A 215 6.39 0.71 26.66
C ASN A 215 6.32 1.77 27.76
N ALA A 216 6.13 3.03 27.40
CA ALA A 216 5.88 4.13 28.33
C ALA A 216 4.44 4.11 28.86
N PHE A 217 3.50 3.78 27.98
CA PHE A 217 2.07 3.80 28.26
C PHE A 217 1.35 2.70 27.49
N VAL A 218 0.44 2.00 28.16
CA VAL A 218 -0.36 0.92 27.59
C VAL A 218 -1.79 1.06 28.08
N VAL A 219 -2.77 1.02 27.18
CA VAL A 219 -4.19 0.85 27.50
C VAL A 219 -4.62 -0.52 26.98
N LEU A 220 -5.30 -1.28 27.83
CA LEU A 220 -5.86 -2.59 27.52
C LEU A 220 -7.30 -2.48 27.02
N LYS A 221 -7.79 -3.50 26.33
CA LYS A 221 -9.15 -3.56 25.76
C LYS A 221 -10.25 -3.53 26.83
N ASN A 222 -9.95 -3.91 28.07
CA ASN A 222 -10.86 -3.78 29.21
C ASN A 222 -10.90 -2.36 29.81
N GLY A 223 -10.07 -1.43 29.31
CA GLY A 223 -10.00 -0.05 29.78
C GLY A 223 -8.90 0.21 30.82
N ASP A 224 -8.24 -0.82 31.34
CA ASP A 224 -7.12 -0.62 32.27
C ASP A 224 -5.93 0.03 31.57
N ALA A 225 -5.22 0.91 32.28
CA ALA A 225 -4.04 1.57 31.76
C ALA A 225 -2.82 1.34 32.67
N LYS A 226 -1.65 1.18 32.04
CA LYS A 226 -0.35 1.01 32.71
C LYS A 226 0.59 2.12 32.25
N VAL A 227 1.25 2.78 33.21
CA VAL A 227 2.27 3.82 32.97
C VAL A 227 3.60 3.34 33.52
N LYS A 228 4.67 3.44 32.73
CA LYS A 228 6.05 3.17 33.18
C LYS A 228 6.69 4.49 33.64
N GLY A 229 7.05 4.57 34.91
CA GLY A 229 7.70 5.75 35.51
C GLY A 229 6.73 6.61 36.32
N ASN A 230 7.07 7.89 36.48
CA ASN A 230 6.28 8.83 37.27
C ASN A 230 5.12 9.40 36.43
N LEU A 231 3.94 9.51 37.05
CA LEU A 231 2.83 10.30 36.52
C LEU A 231 2.79 11.62 37.29
N GLU A 232 3.19 12.70 36.62
CA GLU A 232 3.13 14.05 37.17
C GLU A 232 1.86 14.76 36.71
N ALA A 233 1.04 15.21 37.66
CA ALA A 233 -0.20 15.92 37.38
C ALA A 233 -0.44 17.01 38.43
N ALA A 234 -0.94 18.17 37.98
CA ALA A 234 -1.30 19.27 38.89
C ALA A 234 -2.45 18.88 39.85
N SER A 235 -3.39 18.05 39.38
CA SER A 235 -4.39 17.40 40.22
C SER A 235 -4.87 16.11 39.54
N ILE A 236 -5.26 15.13 40.35
CA ILE A 236 -5.88 13.87 39.89
C ILE A 236 -7.26 13.78 40.54
N LYS A 237 -8.31 13.64 39.71
CA LYS A 237 -9.67 13.38 40.17
C LYS A 237 -10.07 11.98 39.75
N ILE A 238 -10.29 11.11 40.72
CA ILE A 238 -10.88 9.78 40.51
C ILE A 238 -12.35 9.90 40.91
N SER A 239 -13.23 9.84 39.93
CA SER A 239 -14.68 9.79 40.15
C SER A 239 -15.26 8.74 39.23
N SER A 240 -16.44 8.22 39.60
CA SER A 240 -17.24 7.48 38.64
C SER A 240 -17.41 8.33 37.36
N PRO A 241 -17.50 7.69 36.18
CA PRO A 241 -17.71 8.40 34.93
C PRO A 241 -18.99 9.24 35.06
N ALA A 242 -18.84 10.55 35.03
CA ALA A 242 -19.94 11.50 35.02
C ALA A 242 -20.04 12.12 33.62
N GLY A 243 -21.24 12.54 33.20
CA GLY A 243 -21.42 13.22 31.92
C GLY A 243 -21.83 12.34 30.74
N GLY A 244 -22.35 11.13 30.99
CA GLY A 244 -23.07 10.36 29.97
C GLY A 244 -22.20 9.61 28.97
N ILE A 245 -20.87 9.59 29.14
CA ILE A 245 -20.00 8.69 28.38
C ILE A 245 -20.07 7.31 29.06
N PRO A 246 -20.62 6.27 28.41
CA PRO A 246 -20.63 4.92 28.96
C PRO A 246 -19.20 4.37 28.96
N MET A 247 -18.61 4.19 30.15
CA MET A 247 -17.24 3.67 30.32
C MET A 247 -17.23 2.21 30.83
N GLY A 248 -18.35 1.49 30.71
CA GLY A 248 -18.53 0.18 31.33
C GLY A 248 -18.76 0.25 32.85
N GLU A 249 -18.63 -0.88 33.55
CA GLU A 249 -18.72 -0.91 35.01
C GLU A 249 -17.49 -0.26 35.64
N PHE A 250 -17.72 0.77 36.46
CA PHE A 250 -16.67 1.46 37.19
C PHE A 250 -16.28 0.65 38.44
N GLY A 251 -15.01 0.23 38.52
CA GLY A 251 -14.39 -0.17 39.79
C GLY A 251 -14.65 -1.59 40.28
N GLN A 252 -14.84 -2.59 39.42
CA GLN A 252 -14.83 -3.98 39.91
C GLN A 252 -13.39 -4.44 40.20
N THR A 253 -13.06 -4.55 41.49
CA THR A 253 -12.19 -5.64 41.94
C THR A 253 -12.90 -6.95 41.63
N SER A 254 -12.29 -7.82 40.83
CA SER A 254 -12.76 -9.20 40.69
C SER A 254 -12.78 -9.85 42.09
N SER A 255 -13.97 -10.01 42.67
CA SER A 255 -14.21 -10.97 43.74
C SER A 255 -15.05 -12.10 43.18
N GLU A 256 -14.47 -13.31 43.29
CA GLU A 256 -14.95 -14.65 42.95
C GLU A 256 -14.54 -15.20 41.57
#